data_AF-A0A6N3C8I5-F1
#
_entry.id   AF-A0A6N3C8I5-F1
#
_cell.length_a   1.000
_cell.length_b   1.000
_cell.length_c   1.000
_cell.angle_alpha   90.00
_cell.angle_beta   90.00
_cell.angle_gamma   90.00
#
_symmetry.space_group_name_H-M   'P 1'
#
loop_
_entity.id
_entity.type
_entity.pdbx_description
1 polymer ?
#
loop_
_entity_poly.entity_id
_entity_poly.type
_entity_poly.pdbx_seq_one_letter_code
_entity_poly.pdbx_strand_id
1 'polypeptide(L)' 'MQIELNEILIRDFRRKDAEPLHSIVRESAIVKFMKDWSENAKNPEDFYGFIDWLQTKKASTDIFENKRYAIVLKKQTN' A
#
# COMPACT_ATOMS: atom_id res chain seq x y z
N MET A 1 0.93 -11.17 5.22
CA MET A 1 -0.10 -11.58 4.26
C MET A 1 0.39 -11.46 2.82
N GLN A 2 0.19 -12.53 2.04
CA GLN A 2 0.40 -12.60 0.59
C GLN A 2 -0.65 -13.56 0.00
N ILE A 3 -1.44 -13.08 -0.95
CA ILE A 3 -2.45 -13.84 -1.69
C ILE A 3 -2.12 -13.72 -3.18
N GLU A 4 -2.02 -14.86 -3.83
CA GLU A 4 -1.66 -14.97 -5.24
C GLU A 4 -2.87 -15.38 -6.08
N LEU A 5 -3.22 -14.54 -7.05
CA LEU A 5 -4.25 -14.81 -8.06
C LEU A 5 -3.59 -14.89 -9.44
N ASN A 6 -4.37 -15.04 -10.51
CA ASN A 6 -3.84 -15.21 -11.87
C ASN A 6 -2.92 -14.04 -12.27
N GLU A 7 -3.47 -12.83 -12.33
CA GLU A 7 -2.75 -11.64 -12.82
C GLU A 7 -2.36 -10.68 -11.70
N ILE A 8 -2.90 -10.87 -10.50
CA ILE A 8 -2.72 -9.94 -9.37
C ILE A 8 -2.11 -10.64 -8.17
N LEU A 9 -1.36 -9.85 -7.41
CA LEU A 9 -0.75 -10.19 -6.14
C LEU A 9 -1.27 -9.20 -5.10
N ILE A 10 -1.93 -9.72 -4.07
CA ILE A 10 -2.33 -8.94 -2.90
C ILE A 10 -1.31 -9.23 -1.80
N ARG A 11 -0.70 -8.20 -1.23
CA ARG A 11 0.32 -8.39 -0.19
C ARG A 11 0.39 -7.21 0.76
N ASP A 12 1.04 -7.41 1.89
CA ASP A 12 1.40 -6.31 2.77
C ASP A 12 2.25 -5.26 2.01
N PHE A 13 2.05 -3.99 2.39
CA PHE A 13 2.87 -2.86 1.93
C PHE A 13 4.32 -3.09 2.30
N ARG A 14 5.21 -2.76 1.38
CA ARG A 14 6.67 -2.75 1.54
C ARG A 14 7.14 -1.34 1.25
N ARG A 15 8.33 -0.93 1.75
CA ARG A 15 8.83 0.45 1.54
C ARG A 15 8.88 0.88 0.06
N LYS A 16 9.12 -0.06 -0.86
CA LYS A 16 9.07 0.18 -2.32
C LYS A 16 7.70 0.65 -2.84
N ASP A 17 6.63 0.46 -2.07
CA ASP A 17 5.27 0.87 -2.45
C ASP A 17 4.96 2.31 -2.02
N ALA A 18 5.87 2.96 -1.28
CA ALA A 18 5.68 4.31 -0.78
C ALA A 18 5.52 5.33 -1.92
N GLU A 19 6.29 5.19 -3.00
CA GLU A 19 6.23 6.07 -4.15
C GLU A 19 4.93 5.91 -4.95
N PRO A 20 4.49 4.69 -5.33
CA PRO A 20 3.14 4.48 -5.87
C PRO A 20 2.03 4.99 -4.96
N LEU A 21 2.11 4.73 -3.65
CA LEU A 21 1.13 5.19 -2.68
C LEU A 21 1.06 6.72 -2.62
N HIS A 22 2.20 7.39 -2.63
CA HIS A 22 2.32 8.85 -2.65
C HIS A 22 1.67 9.46 -3.90
N SER A 23 1.82 8.81 -5.06
CA SER A 23 1.13 9.21 -6.29
C SER A 23 -0.39 8.99 -6.18
N ILE A 24 -0.84 7.82 -5.74
CA ILE A 24 -2.26 7.45 -5.69
C ILE A 24 -3.07 8.40 -4.80
N VAL A 25 -2.57 8.74 -3.60
CA VAL A 25 -3.32 9.61 -2.67
C VAL A 25 -3.49 11.05 -3.19
N ARG A 26 -2.75 11.42 -4.24
CA ARG A 26 -2.82 12.74 -4.90
C ARG A 26 -3.64 12.75 -6.17
N GLU A 27 -4.10 11.59 -6.65
CA GLU A 27 -4.99 11.56 -7.80
C GLU A 27 -6.27 12.33 -7.49
N SER A 28 -6.75 13.13 -8.45
CA SER A 28 -7.90 14.04 -8.24
C SER A 28 -9.17 13.32 -7.78
N ALA A 29 -9.36 12.08 -8.20
CA ALA A 29 -10.48 11.24 -7.77
C ALA A 29 -10.33 10.71 -6.33
N ILE A 30 -9.10 10.62 -5.82
CA ILE A 30 -8.74 10.01 -4.54
C ILE A 30 -8.51 11.06 -3.46
N VAL A 31 -7.89 12.19 -3.80
CA VAL A 31 -7.47 13.24 -2.86
C VAL A 31 -8.62 13.75 -2.00
N LYS A 32 -9.85 13.80 -2.53
CA LYS A 32 -11.04 14.21 -1.76
C LYS A 32 -11.40 13.26 -0.61
N PHE A 33 -10.99 11.99 -0.69
CA PHE A 33 -11.22 10.96 0.33
C PHE A 33 -9.98 10.73 1.19
N MET A 34 -8.78 10.99 0.66
CA MET A 34 -7.49 10.75 1.31
C MET A 34 -6.73 12.06 1.55
N LYS A 35 -7.46 13.16 1.78
CA LYS A 35 -6.89 14.51 1.87
C LYS A 35 -5.77 14.60 2.91
N ASP A 36 -6.02 14.08 4.11
CA ASP A 36 -5.03 14.03 5.20
C ASP A 36 -3.73 13.31 4.80
N TRP A 37 -3.82 12.28 3.95
CA TRP A 37 -2.64 11.55 3.49
C TRP A 37 -1.85 12.39 2.48
N SER A 38 -2.56 13.08 1.58
CA SER A 38 -1.94 13.93 0.56
C SER A 38 -1.28 15.19 1.15
N GLU A 39 -1.84 15.76 2.22
CA GLU A 39 -1.38 17.01 2.83
C GLU A 39 -0.26 16.78 3.85
N ASN A 40 -0.30 15.68 4.60
CA ASN A 40 0.66 15.41 5.67
C ASN A 40 1.92 14.65 5.21
N ALA A 41 1.86 13.88 4.11
CA ALA A 41 3.00 13.10 3.60
C ALA A 41 3.56 13.74 2.34
N LYS A 42 4.41 14.77 2.46
CA LYS A 42 4.96 15.55 1.34
C LYS A 42 5.88 14.73 0.44
N ASN A 43 6.62 13.79 1.01
CA ASN A 43 7.54 12.91 0.31
C ASN A 43 7.10 11.44 0.44
N PRO A 44 7.47 10.55 -0.50
CA PRO A 44 7.21 9.12 -0.36
C PRO A 44 7.69 8.53 0.97
N GLU A 45 8.84 8.97 1.47
CA GLU A 45 9.47 8.51 2.71
C GLU A 45 8.59 8.75 3.94
N ASP A 46 7.69 9.73 3.91
CA ASP A 46 6.76 10.01 5.00
C ASP A 46 5.80 8.83 5.26
N PHE A 47 5.62 7.94 4.29
CA PHE A 47 4.84 6.71 4.44
C PHE A 47 5.62 5.56 5.10
N TYR A 48 6.95 5.65 5.26
CA TYR A 48 7.74 4.55 5.80
C TYR A 48 7.32 4.16 7.21
N GLY A 49 7.01 5.13 8.08
CA GLY A 49 6.53 4.83 9.44
C GLY A 49 5.23 4.02 9.44
N PHE A 50 4.28 4.38 8.57
CA PHE A 50 3.03 3.65 8.39
C PHE A 50 3.27 2.24 7.85
N ILE A 51 4.11 2.11 6.82
CA ILE A 51 4.44 0.83 6.19
C ILE A 51 5.15 -0.10 7.18
N ASP A 52 6.12 0.42 7.93
CA ASP A 52 6.86 -0.35 8.93
C ASP A 52 5.94 -0.77 10.08
N TRP A 53 5.03 0.10 10.52
CA TRP A 53 4.00 -0.23 11.50
C TRP A 53 3.12 -1.40 11.03
N LEU A 54 2.67 -1.39 9.76
CA LEU A 54 1.91 -2.50 9.17
C LEU A 54 2.68 -3.82 9.20
N GLN A 55 4.00 -3.78 9.02
CA GLN A 55 4.89 -4.95 9.06
C GLN A 55 5.06 -5.56 10.46
N THR A 56 4.76 -4.82 11.54
CA THR A 56 4.80 -5.37 12.92
C THR A 56 3.65 -6.33 13.21
N LYS A 57 2.57 -6.31 12.42
CA LYS A 57 1.38 -7.16 12.57
C LYS A 57 1.57 -8.53 11.91
N LYS A 58 2.69 -9.19 12.22
CA LYS A 58 3.34 -10.26 11.42
C LYS A 58 2.66 -11.63 11.40
N ALA A 59 1.58 -11.85 12.14
CA ALA A 59 0.84 -13.13 12.14
C ALA A 59 -0.43 -13.10 11.27
N SER A 60 -0.43 -12.32 10.19
CA SER A 60 -1.60 -12.16 9.33
C SER A 60 -1.53 -13.16 8.16
N THR A 61 -2.11 -14.34 8.38
CA THR A 61 -2.42 -15.34 7.32
C THR A 61 -3.69 -15.01 6.56
N ASP A 62 -4.47 -14.02 7.03
CA ASP A 62 -5.77 -13.63 6.50
C ASP A 62 -5.89 -12.10 6.34
N ILE A 63 -6.97 -11.64 5.70
CA ILE A 63 -7.36 -10.24 5.53
C ILE A 63 -7.95 -9.72 6.85
N PHE A 64 -7.24 -8.77 7.46
CA PHE A 64 -7.73 -8.04 8.63
C PHE A 64 -8.58 -6.83 8.23
N GLU A 65 -9.69 -6.64 8.95
CA GLU A 65 -10.49 -5.44 8.88
C GLU A 65 -9.64 -4.20 9.22
N ASN A 66 -9.86 -3.10 8.51
CA ASN A 66 -9.14 -1.82 8.66
C ASN A 66 -7.63 -1.86 8.34
N LYS A 67 -7.09 -2.98 7.84
CA LYS A 67 -5.73 -3.06 7.31
C LYS A 67 -5.71 -2.77 5.80
N ARG A 68 -4.69 -2.04 5.34
CA ARG A 68 -4.50 -1.71 3.92
C ARG A 68 -3.45 -2.66 3.30
N TYR A 69 -3.69 -3.09 2.06
CA TYR A 69 -2.81 -3.98 1.31
C TYR A 69 -2.44 -3.37 -0.05
N ALA A 70 -1.28 -3.76 -0.57
CA ALA A 70 -0.89 -3.45 -1.93
C ALA A 70 -1.49 -4.50 -2.88
N ILE A 71 -2.23 -4.04 -3.88
CA ILE A 71 -2.69 -4.86 -5.01
C ILE A 71 -1.81 -4.50 -6.19
N VAL A 72 -1.02 -5.46 -6.67
CA VAL A 72 -0.07 -5.23 -7.77
C VAL A 72 -0.26 -6.28 -8.85
N LEU A 73 0.01 -5.91 -10.10
CA LEU A 73 0.09 -6.87 -11.19
C LEU A 73 1.28 -7.82 -10.96
N LYS A 74 1.08 -9.11 -11.19
CA LYS A 74 2.18 -10.06 -11.25
C LYS A 74 3.08 -9.67 -12.43
N LYS A 75 4.39 -9.60 -12.21
CA LYS A 75 5.34 -9.43 -13.31
C LYS A 75 5.14 -10.61 -14.26
N GLN A 76 4.75 -10.34 -15.50
CA GLN A 76 4.82 -11.35 -16.55
C GLN A 76 6.29 -11.74 -16.69
N THR A 77 6.58 -13.01 -16.43
CA THR A 77 7.91 -13.56 -16.69
C THR A 77 7.88 -13.94 -18.16
N ASN A 78 8.37 -13.06 -19.03
CA ASN A 78 8.66 -13.40 -20.42
C ASN A 78 9.95 -14.22 -20.47
#